data_AF-A0A395IHY4-F1
#
_entry.id   AF-A0A395IHY4-F1
#
_cell.length_a   1.000
_cell.length_b   1.000
_cell.length_c   1.000
_cell.angle_alpha   90.00
_cell.angle_beta   90.00
_cell.angle_gamma   90.00
#
_symmetry.space_group_name_H-M   'P 1'
#
loop_
_entity.id
_entity.type
_entity.pdbx_description
1 polymer ?
#
loop_
_entity_poly.entity_id
_entity_poly.type
_entity_poly.pdbx_seq_one_letter_code
_entity_poly.pdbx_strand_id
1 'polypeptide(L)'
;MATSIFTRKLDLLYLVYFSTHIPVMFLMDLQALYPPSLTPTFLTSIKNFYITTYNDQFFISPPIYFQLFIWLELLVHVPVSFWAIGGLLRDSPQTPLVLLPYSFEVFLTTLICIHEYLYWPLSPRQKLDLTTLYGPYILLSTIMCIDMYKRLSHFINTHSTKSNIDINTNTKNQHATKKEYLINISHHHLTSPRISSKHAYRSRVHTNQTFKTPLNQSKPSPARASPLGSPLIGA
;
A
#
# COMPACT_ATOMS: atom_id res chain seq x y z
N MET A 1 6.52 21.72 5.19
CA MET A 1 7.62 21.07 5.96
C MET A 1 7.01 19.91 6.72
N ALA A 2 7.70 18.77 6.82
CA ALA A 2 7.19 17.64 7.61
C ALA A 2 6.99 18.08 9.07
N THR A 3 5.86 17.71 9.67
CA THR A 3 5.62 18.02 11.08
C THR A 3 6.53 17.16 11.95
N SER A 4 7.11 17.76 12.99
CA SER A 4 8.04 17.06 13.90
C SER A 4 7.39 15.79 14.46
N ILE A 5 8.12 14.68 14.45
CA ILE A 5 7.60 13.38 14.94
C ILE A 5 7.15 13.44 16.40
N PHE A 6 7.77 14.30 17.22
CA PHE A 6 7.40 14.49 18.62
C PHE A 6 6.01 15.11 18.81
N THR A 7 5.48 15.78 17.78
CA THR A 7 4.10 16.31 17.79
C THR A 7 3.07 15.27 17.35
N ARG A 8 3.48 14.27 16.56
CA ARG A 8 2.65 13.19 16.04
C ARG A 8 2.75 11.96 16.95
N LYS A 9 2.07 12.00 18.10
CA LYS A 9 2.18 10.99 19.17
C LYS A 9 1.96 9.54 18.69
N LEU A 10 0.97 9.30 17.82
CA LEU A 10 0.73 7.98 17.25
C LEU A 10 1.84 7.55 16.29
N ASP A 11 2.34 8.45 15.46
CA ASP A 11 3.43 8.15 14.53
C ASP A 11 4.73 7.85 15.29
N LEU A 12 4.97 8.54 16.42
CA LEU A 12 6.08 8.23 17.33
C LEU A 12 5.92 6.83 17.95
N LEU A 13 4.71 6.47 18.40
CA LEU A 13 4.42 5.13 18.92
C LEU A 13 4.72 4.05 17.86
N TYR A 14 4.25 4.25 16.63
CA TYR A 14 4.50 3.32 15.53
C TYR A 14 5.98 3.26 15.16
N LEU A 15 6.69 4.39 15.18
CA LEU A 15 8.12 4.44 14.91
C LEU A 15 8.90 3.63 15.93
N VAL A 16 8.59 3.77 17.23
CA VAL A 16 9.21 2.98 18.30
C VAL A 16 8.91 1.50 18.10
N TYR A 17 7.65 1.16 17.84
CA TYR A 17 7.24 -0.21 17.55
C TYR A 17 8.08 -0.81 16.41
N PHE A 18 8.07 -0.23 15.20
CA PHE A 18 8.82 -0.76 14.07
C PHE A 18 10.33 -0.84 14.34
N SER A 19 10.89 0.14 15.04
CA SER A 19 12.32 0.15 15.37
C SER A 19 12.70 -1.00 16.32
N THR A 20 11.84 -1.30 17.30
CA THR A 20 12.05 -2.42 18.23
C THR A 20 11.62 -3.77 17.67
N HIS A 21 10.67 -3.80 16.76
CA HIS A 21 10.10 -5.03 16.22
C HIS A 21 11.02 -5.71 15.21
N ILE A 22 11.76 -4.93 14.39
CA ILE A 22 12.76 -5.46 13.46
C ILE A 22 13.74 -6.43 14.17
N PRO A 23 14.48 -6.02 15.22
CA PRO A 23 15.39 -6.95 15.88
C PRO A 23 14.65 -8.12 16.53
N VAL A 24 13.44 -7.92 17.08
CA VAL A 24 12.65 -9.02 17.67
C VAL A 24 12.31 -10.08 16.61
N MET A 25 11.85 -9.70 15.42
CA MET A 25 11.54 -10.64 14.34
C MET A 25 12.76 -11.50 13.97
N PHE A 26 13.94 -10.89 13.80
CA PHE A 26 15.15 -11.65 13.48
C PHE A 26 15.64 -12.49 14.67
N LEU A 27 15.50 -11.99 15.90
CA LEU A 27 15.99 -12.69 17.08
C LEU A 27 15.07 -13.80 17.56
N MET A 28 13.77 -13.80 17.23
CA MET A 28 12.80 -14.76 17.74
C MET A 28 12.00 -15.43 16.62
N ASP A 29 11.24 -14.64 15.88
CA ASP A 29 10.15 -15.18 15.06
C ASP A 29 10.69 -15.90 13.80
N LEU A 30 11.72 -15.34 13.18
CA LEU A 30 12.34 -15.88 11.96
C LEU A 30 13.34 -17.01 12.22
N GLN A 31 13.61 -17.38 13.48
CA GLN A 31 14.56 -18.46 13.80
C GLN A 31 14.19 -19.78 13.12
N ALA A 32 12.89 -20.04 12.91
CA ALA A 32 12.42 -21.24 12.23
C ALA A 32 12.87 -21.36 10.77
N LEU A 33 13.25 -20.24 10.14
CA LEU A 33 13.74 -20.20 8.77
C LEU A 33 15.27 -20.27 8.68
N TYR A 34 15.99 -20.20 9.81
CA TYR A 34 17.44 -20.13 9.79
C TYR A 34 18.05 -21.50 9.48
N PRO A 35 19.02 -21.58 8.54
CA PRO A 35 19.81 -22.78 8.40
C PRO A 35 20.64 -22.99 9.68
N PRO A 36 20.99 -24.23 10.04
CA PRO A 36 21.74 -24.53 11.26
C PRO A 36 23.05 -23.74 11.42
N SER A 37 23.68 -23.32 10.32
CA SER A 37 24.89 -22.51 10.30
C SER A 37 24.69 -21.06 10.79
N LEU A 38 23.46 -20.54 10.74
CA LEU A 38 23.09 -19.18 11.14
C LEU A 38 22.37 -19.13 12.49
N THR A 39 22.31 -20.25 13.21
CA THR A 39 21.61 -20.35 14.50
C THR A 39 22.61 -20.45 15.66
N PRO A 40 23.26 -19.34 16.07
CA PRO A 40 24.18 -19.35 17.20
C PRO A 40 23.49 -19.78 18.48
N THR A 41 24.28 -20.33 19.42
CA THR A 41 23.80 -20.83 20.72
C THR A 41 23.04 -19.78 21.53
N PHE A 42 23.34 -18.49 21.32
CA PHE A 42 22.61 -17.39 21.92
C PHE A 42 21.12 -17.36 21.50
N LEU A 43 20.83 -17.50 20.19
CA LEU A 43 19.44 -17.47 19.68
C LEU A 43 18.61 -18.64 20.23
N THR A 44 19.20 -19.84 20.24
CA THR A 44 18.56 -21.02 20.80
C THR A 44 18.33 -20.88 22.31
N SER A 45 19.25 -20.22 23.02
CA SER A 45 19.08 -19.94 24.46
C SER A 45 17.91 -19.00 24.74
N ILE A 46 17.73 -17.94 23.93
CA ILE A 46 16.58 -17.04 24.05
C ILE A 46 15.28 -17.81 23.78
N LYS A 47 15.23 -18.60 22.71
CA LYS A 47 14.04 -19.39 22.36
C LYS A 47 13.71 -20.41 23.46
N ASN A 48 14.71 -21.07 24.02
CA ASN A 48 14.52 -22.02 25.14
C ASN A 48 14.01 -21.31 26.39
N PHE A 49 14.57 -20.15 26.75
CA PHE A 49 14.06 -19.32 27.84
C PHE A 49 12.58 -18.94 27.61
N TYR A 50 12.23 -18.51 26.41
CA TYR A 50 10.85 -18.18 26.05
C TYR A 50 9.90 -19.38 26.19
N ILE A 51 10.27 -20.53 25.62
CA ILE A 51 9.47 -21.77 25.69
C ILE A 51 9.26 -22.20 27.14
N THR A 52 10.31 -22.20 27.96
CA THR A 52 10.22 -22.59 29.38
C THR A 52 9.39 -21.63 30.21
N THR A 53 9.39 -20.34 29.87
CA THR A 53 8.66 -19.30 30.61
C THR A 53 7.17 -19.29 30.26
N TYR A 54 6.84 -19.35 28.97
CA TYR A 54 5.49 -19.12 28.46
C TYR A 54 4.74 -20.37 28.01
N ASN A 55 5.46 -21.48 27.78
CA ASN A 55 4.91 -22.73 27.24
C ASN A 55 4.09 -22.54 25.96
N ASP A 56 4.54 -21.61 25.12
CA ASP A 56 3.88 -21.25 23.87
C ASP A 56 4.01 -22.39 22.85
N GLN A 57 2.89 -23.02 22.51
CA GLN A 57 2.89 -24.20 21.65
C GLN A 57 3.28 -23.86 20.21
N PHE A 58 3.17 -22.60 19.77
CA PHE A 58 3.64 -22.18 18.44
C PHE A 58 5.16 -22.35 18.28
N PHE A 59 5.92 -22.27 19.38
CA PHE A 59 7.37 -22.44 19.35
C PHE A 59 7.82 -23.87 19.71
N ILE A 60 6.91 -24.72 20.19
CA ILE A 60 7.16 -26.12 20.58
C ILE A 60 6.73 -27.09 19.47
N SER A 61 5.48 -26.97 19.02
CA SER A 61 4.85 -27.85 18.03
C SER A 61 3.91 -27.03 17.15
N PRO A 62 4.44 -26.17 16.26
CA PRO A 62 3.63 -25.28 15.46
C PRO A 62 2.66 -26.04 14.54
N PRO A 63 1.39 -25.59 14.45
CA PRO A 63 0.48 -26.10 13.44
C PRO A 63 0.93 -25.66 12.05
N ILE A 64 0.52 -26.40 11.01
CA ILE A 64 0.98 -26.17 9.63
C ILE A 64 0.71 -24.75 9.12
N TYR A 65 -0.40 -24.13 9.54
CA TYR A 65 -0.74 -22.78 9.10
C TYR A 65 0.21 -21.73 9.72
N PHE A 66 0.84 -22.01 10.87
CA PHE A 66 1.75 -21.07 11.52
C PHE A 66 3.00 -20.82 10.68
N GLN A 67 3.39 -21.79 9.85
CA GLN A 67 4.46 -21.62 8.87
C GLN A 67 4.15 -20.50 7.87
N LEU A 68 2.88 -20.31 7.50
CA LEU A 68 2.45 -19.19 6.65
C LEU A 68 2.68 -17.86 7.37
N PHE A 69 2.40 -17.77 8.67
CA PHE A 69 2.59 -16.54 9.45
C PHE A 69 4.08 -16.17 9.53
N ILE A 70 4.96 -17.14 9.75
CA ILE A 70 6.42 -16.91 9.72
C ILE A 70 6.87 -16.38 8.34
N TRP A 71 6.30 -16.90 7.24
CA TRP A 71 6.58 -16.36 5.90
C TRP A 71 6.02 -14.95 5.69
N LEU A 72 4.84 -14.64 6.23
CA LEU A 72 4.29 -13.29 6.18
C LEU A 72 5.15 -12.30 6.97
N GLU A 73 5.69 -12.70 8.12
CA GLU A 73 6.63 -11.86 8.87
C GLU A 73 7.87 -11.53 8.03
N LEU A 74 8.49 -12.52 7.38
CA LEU A 74 9.65 -12.28 6.54
C LEU A 74 9.33 -11.43 5.29
N LEU A 75 8.26 -11.76 4.58
CA LEU A 75 7.98 -11.21 3.26
C LEU A 75 7.15 -9.92 3.30
N VAL A 76 6.40 -9.69 4.37
CA VAL A 76 5.54 -8.52 4.55
C VAL A 76 6.04 -7.67 5.71
N HIS A 77 6.18 -8.23 6.92
CA HIS A 77 6.46 -7.40 8.10
C HIS A 77 7.84 -6.77 8.05
N VAL A 78 8.88 -7.53 7.72
CA VAL A 78 10.25 -7.01 7.61
C VAL A 78 10.34 -5.84 6.61
N PRO A 79 9.98 -5.99 5.31
CA PRO A 79 10.10 -4.89 4.36
C PRO A 79 9.19 -3.70 4.70
N VAL A 80 7.97 -3.95 5.18
CA VAL A 80 7.07 -2.88 5.62
C VAL A 80 7.65 -2.13 6.82
N SER A 81 8.25 -2.83 7.79
CA SER A 81 8.85 -2.22 8.98
C SER A 81 10.00 -1.28 8.62
N PHE A 82 10.91 -1.72 7.74
CA PHE A 82 11.99 -0.86 7.25
C PHE A 82 11.47 0.36 6.50
N TRP A 83 10.47 0.18 5.63
CA TRP A 83 9.85 1.29 4.92
C TRP A 83 9.11 2.24 5.88
N ALA A 84 8.41 1.70 6.88
CA ALA A 84 7.60 2.45 7.83
C ALA A 84 8.44 3.42 8.65
N ILE A 85 9.64 3.03 9.09
CA ILE A 85 10.56 3.92 9.80
C ILE A 85 10.84 5.17 8.95
N GLY A 86 11.24 4.98 7.69
CA GLY A 86 11.47 6.11 6.77
C GLY A 86 10.19 6.89 6.45
N GLY A 87 9.07 6.17 6.25
CA GLY A 87 7.73 6.71 5.98
C GLY A 87 7.21 7.65 7.06
N LEU A 88 7.33 7.23 8.32
CA LEU A 88 6.89 7.98 9.49
C LEU A 88 7.77 9.20 9.73
N LEU A 89 9.10 9.05 9.63
CA LEU A 89 10.05 10.15 9.81
C LEU A 89 9.82 11.28 8.80
N ARG A 90 9.51 10.94 7.53
CA ARG A 90 9.26 11.93 6.47
C ARG A 90 7.80 12.41 6.38
N ASP A 91 6.91 11.96 7.27
CA ASP A 91 5.48 12.29 7.24
C ASP A 91 4.86 11.96 5.86
N SER A 92 5.12 10.75 5.36
CA SER A 92 4.75 10.38 3.99
C SER A 92 3.23 10.27 3.82
N PRO A 93 2.64 10.84 2.75
CA PRO A 93 1.21 10.68 2.46
C PRO A 93 0.84 9.23 2.08
N GLN A 94 1.83 8.38 1.76
CA GLN A 94 1.63 6.96 1.47
C GLN A 94 1.51 6.10 2.74
N THR A 95 1.77 6.66 3.93
CA THR A 95 1.75 5.92 5.20
C THR A 95 0.44 5.16 5.42
N PRO A 96 -0.76 5.76 5.22
CA PRO A 96 -2.02 5.04 5.36
C PRO A 96 -2.20 3.91 4.36
N LEU A 97 -1.64 4.03 3.15
CA LEU A 97 -1.77 2.99 2.12
C LEU A 97 -0.96 1.74 2.45
N VAL A 98 0.20 1.90 3.08
CA VAL A 98 1.08 0.78 3.44
C VAL A 98 0.71 0.20 4.81
N LEU A 99 0.48 1.05 5.80
CA LEU A 99 0.26 0.60 7.17
C LEU A 99 -1.16 0.05 7.42
N LEU A 100 -2.15 0.42 6.61
CA LEU A 100 -3.51 -0.13 6.73
C LEU A 100 -3.57 -1.65 6.46
N PRO A 101 -3.13 -2.17 5.29
CA PRO A 101 -3.15 -3.61 5.05
C PRO A 101 -2.23 -4.36 6.01
N TYR A 102 -1.07 -3.79 6.34
CA TYR A 102 -0.15 -4.36 7.33
C TYR A 102 -0.80 -4.53 8.71
N SER A 103 -1.36 -3.46 9.27
CA SER A 103 -1.97 -3.52 10.60
C SER A 103 -3.20 -4.43 10.65
N PHE A 104 -3.96 -4.51 9.56
CA PHE A 104 -5.06 -5.48 9.45
C PHE A 104 -4.56 -6.93 9.42
N GLU A 105 -3.49 -7.19 8.68
CA GLU A 105 -2.87 -8.52 8.63
C GLU A 105 -2.30 -8.93 10.00
N VAL A 106 -1.55 -8.05 10.68
CA VAL A 106 -1.09 -8.27 12.06
C VAL A 106 -2.25 -8.55 13.02
N PHE A 107 -3.34 -7.79 12.89
CA PHE A 107 -4.54 -8.00 13.71
C PHE A 107 -5.11 -9.41 13.51
N LEU A 108 -5.26 -9.86 12.26
CA LEU A 108 -5.83 -11.17 11.95
C LEU A 108 -4.94 -12.32 12.41
N THR A 109 -3.63 -12.26 12.12
CA THR A 109 -2.70 -13.32 12.54
C THR A 109 -2.64 -13.42 14.06
N THR A 110 -2.56 -12.27 14.75
CA THR A 110 -2.57 -12.22 16.23
C THR A 110 -3.90 -12.72 16.80
N LEU A 111 -5.04 -12.36 16.20
CA LEU A 111 -6.35 -12.83 16.64
C LEU A 111 -6.49 -14.35 16.51
N ILE A 112 -5.97 -14.93 15.42
CA ILE A 112 -5.95 -16.39 15.22
C ILE A 112 -5.09 -17.05 16.31
N CYS A 113 -3.89 -16.52 16.58
CA CYS A 113 -3.02 -17.04 17.64
C CYS A 113 -3.69 -16.97 19.02
N ILE A 114 -4.34 -15.84 19.33
CA ILE A 114 -5.12 -15.66 20.57
C ILE A 114 -6.24 -16.68 20.64
N HIS A 115 -7.03 -16.80 19.59
CA HIS A 115 -8.13 -17.74 19.54
C HIS A 115 -7.65 -19.17 19.81
N GLU A 116 -6.54 -19.59 19.21
CA GLU A 116 -6.02 -20.94 19.38
C GLU A 116 -5.49 -21.21 20.79
N TYR A 117 -4.66 -20.33 21.37
CA TYR A 117 -4.09 -20.62 22.69
C TYR A 117 -5.13 -20.65 23.80
N LEU A 118 -6.30 -20.02 23.60
CA LEU A 118 -7.41 -20.11 24.54
C LEU A 118 -7.93 -21.54 24.70
N TYR A 119 -7.77 -22.39 23.69
CA TYR A 119 -8.18 -23.81 23.72
C TYR A 119 -7.06 -24.75 24.17
N TRP A 120 -5.82 -24.27 24.35
CA TRP A 120 -4.75 -25.12 24.85
C TRP A 120 -5.00 -25.55 26.31
N PRO A 121 -4.49 -26.75 26.71
CA PRO A 121 -4.60 -27.27 28.07
C PRO A 121 -3.62 -26.58 29.05
N LEU A 122 -3.60 -25.24 29.03
CA LEU A 122 -2.78 -24.40 29.90
C LEU A 122 -3.60 -23.88 31.09
N SER A 123 -2.91 -23.63 32.21
CA SER A 123 -3.52 -22.98 33.37
C SER A 123 -3.97 -21.54 33.03
N PRO A 124 -4.98 -20.99 33.73
CA PRO A 124 -5.40 -19.60 33.53
C PRO A 124 -4.27 -18.60 33.70
N ARG A 125 -3.30 -18.88 34.57
CA ARG A 125 -2.12 -18.04 34.78
C ARG A 125 -1.22 -18.00 33.55
N GLN A 126 -0.90 -19.17 32.97
CA GLN A 126 -0.10 -19.24 31.74
C GLN A 126 -0.81 -18.54 30.57
N LYS A 127 -2.14 -18.67 30.47
CA LYS A 127 -2.93 -17.94 29.46
C LYS A 127 -2.86 -16.43 29.66
N LEU A 128 -2.85 -15.96 30.91
CA LEU A 128 -2.62 -14.54 31.21
C LEU A 128 -1.22 -14.10 30.80
N ASP A 129 -0.20 -14.89 31.13
CA ASP A 129 1.19 -14.58 30.77
C ASP A 129 1.35 -14.52 29.23
N LEU A 130 0.73 -15.43 28.47
CA LEU A 130 0.65 -15.35 26.99
C LEU A 130 -0.10 -14.09 26.53
N THR A 131 -1.20 -13.75 27.19
CA THR A 131 -1.96 -12.53 26.87
C THR A 131 -1.12 -11.27 27.07
N THR A 132 -0.16 -11.25 28.00
CA THR A 132 0.77 -10.12 28.13
C THR A 132 1.74 -9.99 26.95
N LEU A 133 2.01 -11.08 26.24
CA LEU A 133 2.82 -11.08 25.00
C LEU A 133 1.99 -10.67 23.79
N TYR A 134 0.84 -11.31 23.54
CA TYR A 134 0.01 -11.06 22.34
C TYR A 134 -0.87 -9.80 22.46
N GLY A 135 -1.26 -9.43 23.67
CA GLY A 135 -2.16 -8.31 23.96
C GLY A 135 -1.67 -6.96 23.41
N PRO A 136 -0.40 -6.58 23.65
CA PRO A 136 0.16 -5.36 23.05
C PRO A 136 0.08 -5.35 21.52
N TYR A 137 0.34 -6.46 20.84
CA TYR A 137 0.30 -6.54 19.38
C TYR A 137 -1.12 -6.38 18.82
N ILE A 138 -2.12 -7.07 19.39
CA ILE A 138 -3.51 -6.92 18.93
C ILE A 138 -4.06 -5.52 19.22
N LEU A 139 -3.69 -4.93 20.36
CA LEU A 139 -4.09 -3.56 20.70
C LEU A 139 -3.47 -2.55 19.73
N LEU A 140 -2.15 -2.65 19.52
CA LEU A 140 -1.41 -1.75 18.65
C LEU A 140 -1.90 -1.83 17.20
N SER A 141 -2.05 -3.05 16.66
CA SER A 141 -2.55 -3.27 15.30
C SER A 141 -3.96 -2.75 15.10
N THR A 142 -4.84 -2.91 16.09
CA THR A 142 -6.20 -2.33 16.05
C THR A 142 -6.17 -0.81 16.02
N ILE A 143 -5.38 -0.18 16.90
CA ILE A 143 -5.23 1.29 16.93
C ILE A 143 -4.68 1.80 15.60
N MET A 144 -3.63 1.16 15.09
CA MET A 144 -2.98 1.52 13.83
C MET A 144 -3.93 1.38 12.65
N CYS A 145 -4.69 0.29 12.57
CA CYS A 145 -5.66 0.06 11.50
C CYS A 145 -6.74 1.14 11.48
N ILE A 146 -7.33 1.47 12.63
CA ILE A 146 -8.35 2.52 12.75
C ILE A 146 -7.78 3.89 12.38
N ASP A 147 -6.57 4.22 12.85
CA ASP A 147 -5.91 5.49 12.54
C ASP A 147 -5.61 5.62 11.04
N MET A 148 -5.02 4.59 10.42
CA MET A 148 -4.73 4.60 8.98
C MET A 148 -6.00 4.67 8.14
N TYR A 149 -7.06 3.95 8.53
CA TYR A 149 -8.36 4.06 7.88
C TYR A 149 -8.90 5.49 7.94
N LYS A 150 -8.90 6.12 9.13
CA LYS A 150 -9.37 7.51 9.31
C LYS A 150 -8.58 8.50 8.45
N ARG A 151 -7.25 8.38 8.42
CA ARG A 151 -6.38 9.25 7.59
C ARG A 151 -6.68 9.07 6.11
N LEU A 152 -6.82 7.83 5.65
CA LEU A 152 -7.14 7.53 4.25
C LEU A 152 -8.53 8.04 3.86
N SER A 153 -9.55 7.81 4.69
CA SER A 153 -10.90 8.33 4.46
C SER A 153 -10.93 9.84 4.43
N HIS A 154 -10.22 10.51 5.34
CA HIS A 154 -10.12 11.97 5.34
C HIS A 154 -9.50 12.50 4.05
N PHE A 155 -8.42 11.87 3.58
CA PHE A 155 -7.75 12.23 2.33
C PHE A 155 -8.67 12.08 1.12
N ILE A 156 -9.39 10.96 1.02
CA ILE A 156 -10.35 10.71 -0.08
C ILE A 156 -11.47 11.76 -0.07
N ASN A 157 -12.05 12.03 1.10
CA ASN A 157 -13.16 12.97 1.25
C ASN A 157 -12.74 14.40 0.87
N THR A 158 -11.57 14.87 1.33
CA THR A 158 -11.06 16.21 0.99
C THR A 158 -10.81 16.37 -0.50
N HIS A 159 -10.22 15.37 -1.16
CA HIS A 159 -9.94 15.44 -2.59
C HIS A 159 -11.22 15.33 -3.43
N SER A 160 -12.19 14.52 -3.00
CA SER A 160 -13.51 14.44 -3.62
C SER A 160 -14.29 15.76 -3.52
N THR A 161 -14.24 16.44 -2.36
CA THR A 161 -14.88 17.75 -2.22
C THR A 161 -14.22 18.81 -3.10
N LYS A 162 -12.88 18.86 -3.12
CA LYS A 162 -12.15 19.83 -3.93
C LYS A 162 -12.41 19.66 -5.43
N SER A 163 -12.37 18.43 -5.94
CA SER A 163 -12.65 18.15 -7.35
C SER A 163 -14.07 18.58 -7.76
N ASN A 164 -15.07 18.35 -6.90
CA ASN A 164 -16.45 18.79 -7.13
C ASN A 164 -16.58 20.33 -7.17
N ILE A 165 -15.84 21.05 -6.32
CA ILE A 165 -15.81 22.52 -6.33
C ILE A 165 -15.15 23.04 -7.62
N ASP A 166 -14.02 22.45 -8.01
CA ASP A 166 -13.27 22.84 -9.22
C ASP A 166 -14.09 22.60 -10.50
N ILE A 167 -14.86 21.51 -10.55
CA ILE A 167 -15.80 21.24 -11.64
C ILE A 167 -16.90 22.30 -11.67
N ASN A 168 -17.57 22.55 -10.55
CA ASN A 168 -18.68 23.51 -10.48
C ASN A 168 -18.25 24.96 -10.80
N THR A 169 -17.05 25.37 -10.38
CA THR A 169 -16.50 26.69 -10.67
C THR A 169 -16.15 26.84 -12.16
N ASN A 170 -15.51 25.84 -12.76
CA ASN A 170 -15.22 25.83 -14.20
C ASN A 170 -16.50 25.88 -15.04
N THR A 171 -17.54 25.12 -14.67
CA THR A 171 -18.84 25.16 -15.37
C THR A 171 -19.49 26.55 -15.28
N LYS A 172 -19.51 27.18 -14.10
CA LYS A 172 -20.05 28.54 -13.94
C LYS A 172 -19.30 29.56 -14.77
N ASN A 173 -17.97 29.49 -14.78
CA ASN A 173 -17.12 30.40 -15.57
C ASN A 173 -17.41 30.24 -17.07
N GLN A 174 -17.53 29.01 -17.59
CA GLN A 174 -17.89 28.78 -18.99
C GLN A 174 -19.28 29.36 -19.35
N HIS A 175 -20.27 29.21 -18.48
CA HIS A 175 -21.59 29.81 -18.68
C HIS A 175 -21.55 31.34 -18.68
N ALA A 176 -20.77 31.95 -17.78
CA ALA A 176 -20.60 33.41 -17.72
C ALA A 176 -19.93 33.94 -19.00
N THR A 177 -18.82 33.33 -19.44
CA THR A 177 -18.12 33.72 -20.68
C THR A 177 -19.02 33.56 -21.91
N LYS A 178 -19.80 32.46 -21.99
CA LYS A 178 -20.76 32.26 -23.09
C LYS A 178 -21.84 33.34 -23.09
N LYS A 179 -22.32 33.76 -21.92
CA LYS A 179 -23.33 34.82 -21.79
C LYS A 179 -22.78 36.18 -22.23
N GLU A 180 -21.56 36.55 -21.82
CA GLU A 180 -20.89 37.77 -22.26
C GLU A 180 -20.68 37.81 -23.79
N TYR A 181 -20.25 36.69 -24.37
CA TYR A 181 -20.09 36.58 -25.83
C TYR A 181 -21.41 36.80 -26.57
N LEU A 182 -22.52 36.20 -26.09
CA LEU A 182 -23.84 36.39 -26.67
C LEU A 182 -24.35 37.83 -26.54
N ILE A 183 -24.08 38.49 -25.40
CA ILE A 183 -24.42 39.90 -25.18
C ILE A 183 -23.64 40.80 -26.16
N ASN A 184 -22.33 40.58 -26.32
CA ASN A 184 -21.49 41.35 -27.25
C ASN A 184 -21.91 41.19 -28.72
N ILE A 185 -22.32 39.99 -29.15
CA ILE A 185 -22.90 39.78 -30.50
C ILE A 185 -24.20 40.57 -30.65
N SER A 186 -25.09 40.53 -29.64
CA SER A 186 -26.37 41.22 -29.72
C SER A 186 -26.22 42.74 -29.78
N HIS A 187 -25.23 43.30 -29.07
CA HIS A 187 -24.92 44.73 -29.14
C HIS A 187 -24.31 45.11 -30.50
N HIS A 188 -23.40 44.31 -31.07
CA HIS A 188 -22.85 44.55 -32.40
C HIS A 188 -23.90 44.53 -33.52
N HIS A 189 -25.00 43.78 -33.34
CA HIS A 189 -26.12 43.77 -34.29
C HIS A 189 -27.05 44.99 -34.18
N LEU A 190 -27.05 45.72 -33.05
CA LEU A 190 -27.90 46.90 -32.81
C LEU A 190 -27.21 48.23 -33.11
N THR A 191 -25.87 48.26 -33.24
CA THR A 191 -25.09 49.48 -33.50
C THR A 191 -24.47 49.54 -34.89
N SER A 192 -24.84 48.64 -35.81
CA SER A 192 -24.35 48.71 -37.19
C SER A 192 -25.17 49.71 -38.02
N PRO A 193 -24.56 50.78 -38.60
CA PRO A 193 -25.23 51.56 -39.63
C PRO A 193 -25.53 50.63 -40.79
N ARG A 194 -26.75 50.72 -41.31
CA ARG A 194 -27.25 49.94 -42.45
C ARG A 194 -26.46 50.29 -43.72
N ILE A 195 -25.23 49.78 -43.86
CA ILE A 195 -24.48 49.85 -45.10
C ILE A 195 -24.89 48.63 -45.94
N SER A 196 -25.71 48.93 -46.93
CA SER A 196 -25.96 48.06 -48.08
C SER A 196 -24.64 47.68 -48.72
N SER A 197 -24.29 46.39 -48.70
CA SER A 197 -23.52 45.81 -49.80
C SER A 197 -23.78 44.32 -49.92
N LYS A 198 -24.09 43.94 -51.16
CA LYS A 198 -24.18 42.58 -51.67
C LYS A 198 -22.81 41.91 -51.50
N HIS A 199 -22.74 40.70 -50.93
CA HIS A 199 -22.15 39.53 -51.58
C HIS A 199 -21.95 38.31 -50.65
N ALA A 200 -22.19 37.15 -51.27
CA ALA A 200 -21.55 35.86 -51.06
C ALA A 200 -21.87 35.05 -49.79
N TYR A 201 -22.98 34.33 -49.90
CA TYR A 201 -23.15 32.97 -49.39
C TYR A 201 -22.06 32.04 -49.94
N ARG A 202 -21.24 31.40 -49.09
CA ARG A 202 -20.56 30.15 -49.46
C ARG A 202 -20.38 29.21 -48.26
N SER A 203 -20.84 27.99 -48.50
CA SER A 203 -21.17 26.93 -47.56
C SER A 203 -19.98 26.23 -46.90
N ARG A 204 -20.25 25.73 -45.68
CA ARG A 204 -19.56 24.59 -45.03
C ARG A 204 -19.61 23.34 -45.91
N VAL A 205 -18.48 22.63 -46.00
CA VAL A 205 -18.42 21.17 -46.22
C VAL A 205 -17.31 20.60 -45.35
N HIS A 206 -17.67 19.59 -44.54
CA HIS A 206 -16.79 18.75 -43.73
C HIS A 206 -15.79 17.97 -44.60
N THR A 207 -14.57 17.76 -44.11
CA THR A 207 -13.77 16.59 -44.51
C THR A 207 -12.92 16.12 -43.32
N ASN A 208 -13.26 14.92 -42.84
CA ASN A 208 -12.44 14.11 -41.95
C ASN A 208 -11.20 13.62 -42.71
N GLN A 209 -10.01 13.72 -42.12
CA GLN A 209 -8.82 12.94 -42.50
C GLN A 209 -8.18 12.43 -41.20
N THR A 210 -8.45 11.18 -40.77
CA THR A 210 -7.65 9.96 -41.01
C THR A 210 -6.13 10.10 -40.82
N PHE A 211 -5.70 9.65 -39.64
CA PHE A 211 -4.57 8.75 -39.35
C PHE A 211 -3.49 8.57 -40.44
N LYS A 212 -2.24 8.97 -40.14
CA LYS A 212 -1.03 8.43 -40.78
C LYS A 212 0.07 8.19 -39.73
N THR A 213 0.21 6.93 -39.32
CA THR A 213 1.48 6.33 -38.89
C THR A 213 2.44 6.24 -40.08
N PRO A 214 3.76 6.40 -39.90
CA PRO A 214 4.73 5.94 -40.88
C PRO A 214 5.19 4.51 -40.55
N LEU A 215 5.04 3.60 -41.50
CA LEU A 215 5.64 2.27 -41.51
C LEU A 215 6.44 2.13 -42.81
N ASN A 216 7.76 1.98 -42.71
CA ASN A 216 8.68 1.50 -43.76
C ASN A 216 10.11 1.46 -43.16
N GLN A 217 10.98 0.44 -43.28
CA GLN A 217 11.06 -0.72 -44.18
C GLN A 217 11.79 -1.88 -43.49
N SER A 218 11.38 -3.09 -43.86
CA SER A 218 12.07 -4.37 -43.69
C SER A 218 13.11 -4.62 -44.79
N LYS A 219 14.18 -5.36 -44.47
CA LYS A 219 14.92 -6.27 -45.38
C LYS A 219 15.82 -7.24 -44.57
N PRO A 220 16.31 -8.36 -45.13
CA PRO A 220 15.93 -9.70 -44.66
C PRO A 220 17.08 -10.54 -44.08
N SER A 221 16.68 -11.66 -43.46
CA SER A 221 17.51 -12.78 -42.96
C SER A 221 18.27 -13.52 -44.10
N PRO A 222 19.27 -14.34 -43.75
CA PRO A 222 18.99 -15.78 -43.84
C PRO A 222 19.54 -16.64 -42.68
N ALA A 223 18.95 -17.83 -42.63
CA ALA A 223 19.08 -18.91 -41.68
C ALA A 223 20.48 -19.57 -41.60
N ARG A 224 20.75 -20.24 -40.46
CA ARG A 224 21.48 -21.51 -40.45
C ARG A 224 21.00 -22.42 -39.31
N ALA A 225 20.70 -23.65 -39.68
CA ALA A 225 20.12 -24.72 -38.88
C ALA A 225 21.12 -25.38 -37.91
N SER A 226 20.57 -25.92 -36.82
CA SER A 226 21.15 -26.88 -35.86
C SER A 226 21.60 -28.20 -36.55
N PRO A 227 22.30 -29.14 -35.87
CA PRO A 227 21.60 -30.04 -34.94
C PRO A 227 22.42 -30.74 -33.81
N LEU A 228 21.65 -31.34 -32.89
CA LEU A 228 21.87 -32.61 -32.15
C LEU A 228 22.87 -32.69 -30.99
N GLY A 229 22.39 -33.25 -29.86
CA GLY A 229 23.26 -33.86 -28.83
C GLY A 229 22.65 -34.07 -27.44
N SER A 230 21.63 -34.93 -27.30
CA SER A 230 21.40 -35.78 -26.11
C SER A 230 21.63 -37.24 -26.58
N PRO A 231 21.92 -38.29 -25.76
CA PRO A 231 21.40 -38.54 -24.40
C PRO A 231 22.34 -39.34 -23.44
N LEU A 232 21.76 -39.82 -22.31
CA LEU A 232 22.07 -41.02 -21.48
C LEU A 232 22.54 -40.73 -20.03
N ILE A 233 21.69 -40.95 -19.00
CA ILE A 233 21.41 -42.17 -18.19
C ILE A 233 22.34 -42.31 -16.96
N GLY A 234 21.73 -42.45 -15.77
CA GLY A 234 22.11 -43.51 -14.81
C GLY A 234 22.53 -43.09 -13.40
N ALA A 235 21.62 -43.32 -12.44
CA ALA A 235 21.76 -43.78 -11.04
C ALA A 235 20.86 -43.01 -10.07
#